data_AF-A1Y2F8-F1
#
_entry.id   AF-A1Y2F8-F1
#
_cell.length_a   1.000
_cell.length_b   1.000
_cell.length_c   1.000
_cell.angle_alpha   90.00
_cell.angle_beta   90.00
_cell.angle_gamma   90.00
#
_symmetry.space_group_name_H-M   'P 1'
#
loop_
_entity.id
_entity.type
_entity.pdbx_description
1 polymer ?
#
loop_
_entity_poly.entity_id
_entity_poly.type
_entity_poly.pdbx_seq_one_letter_code
_entity_poly.pdbx_strand_id
1 'polypeptide(L)'
;DLPRFVWYSILYGFILPLRPRRIVPLYKSIWISKTSGVAINGKTEGSPLTLYSESLSAKVQAAVEKRFGGTVVSRHAMRYGEKNIASTLEALHNEFPTVRELFVLPLFPQYTSTTSASIYDEVFKFYMNAKRRCIPGVRTIRDYAEHPLYIEALGSSLLNSIKAHVSAKGGDKEWRSALADQLPEIGI
;
A
#
# COMPACT_ATOMS: atom_id res chain seq x y z
N ASP A 1 -15.02 4.50 26.71
CA ASP A 1 -14.34 3.20 26.58
C ASP A 1 -14.95 2.15 27.47
N LEU A 2 -15.27 0.96 26.93
CA LEU A 2 -15.67 -0.18 27.76
C LEU A 2 -14.48 -0.63 28.63
N PRO A 3 -14.72 -1.08 29.87
CA PRO A 3 -13.68 -1.72 30.68
C PRO A 3 -13.00 -2.86 29.91
N ARG A 4 -11.66 -2.93 29.97
CA ARG A 4 -10.85 -3.88 29.17
C ARG A 4 -11.32 -5.32 29.31
N PHE A 5 -11.75 -5.73 30.50
CA PHE A 5 -12.24 -7.08 30.74
C PHE A 5 -13.53 -7.38 29.96
N VAL A 6 -14.50 -6.45 29.96
CA VAL A 6 -15.75 -6.59 29.19
C VAL A 6 -15.46 -6.62 27.70
N TRP A 7 -14.59 -5.71 27.23
CA TRP A 7 -14.20 -5.67 25.83
C TRP A 7 -13.50 -6.95 25.38
N TYR A 8 -12.59 -7.49 26.19
CA TYR A 8 -11.90 -8.75 25.87
C TYR A 8 -12.86 -9.93 25.84
N SER A 9 -13.81 -10.03 26.78
CA SER A 9 -14.84 -11.07 26.71
C SER A 9 -15.65 -11.00 25.41
N ILE A 10 -16.02 -9.79 24.96
CA ILE A 10 -16.71 -9.60 23.68
C ILE A 10 -15.80 -9.95 22.49
N LEU A 11 -14.56 -9.47 22.50
CA LEU A 11 -13.59 -9.66 21.42
C LEU A 11 -13.25 -11.14 21.21
N TYR A 12 -12.85 -11.83 22.28
CA TYR A 12 -12.43 -13.23 22.22
C TYR A 12 -13.62 -14.21 22.21
N GLY A 13 -14.75 -13.86 22.83
CA GLY A 13 -15.93 -14.72 22.89
C GLY A 13 -16.80 -14.67 21.64
N PHE A 14 -16.95 -13.51 21.01
CA PHE A 14 -17.87 -13.33 19.87
C PHE A 14 -17.18 -12.85 18.60
N ILE A 15 -16.37 -11.78 18.67
CA ILE A 15 -15.84 -11.14 17.46
C ILE A 15 -14.84 -12.04 16.74
N LEU A 16 -13.78 -12.48 17.41
CA LEU A 16 -12.72 -13.31 16.83
C LEU A 16 -13.22 -14.67 16.31
N PRO A 17 -14.12 -15.42 16.98
CA PRO A 17 -14.60 -16.69 16.44
C PRO A 17 -15.63 -16.54 15.32
N LEU A 18 -16.51 -15.52 15.35
CA LEU A 18 -17.60 -15.39 14.38
C LEU A 18 -17.18 -14.64 13.11
N ARG A 19 -16.33 -13.62 13.22
CA ARG A 19 -15.97 -12.74 12.11
C ARG A 19 -15.24 -13.45 10.96
N PRO A 20 -14.29 -14.38 11.19
CA PRO A 20 -13.61 -15.09 10.10
C PRO A 20 -14.57 -15.84 9.19
N ARG A 21 -15.63 -16.45 9.74
CA ARG A 21 -16.63 -17.19 8.95
C ARG A 21 -17.29 -16.32 7.87
N ARG A 22 -17.49 -15.03 8.16
CA ARG A 22 -18.10 -14.08 7.21
C ARG A 22 -17.08 -13.52 6.21
N ILE A 23 -15.83 -13.29 6.64
CA ILE A 23 -14.85 -12.55 5.85
C ILE A 23 -14.01 -13.46 4.94
N VAL A 24 -13.73 -14.71 5.35
CA VAL A 24 -12.92 -15.65 4.56
C VAL A 24 -13.46 -15.87 3.13
N PRO A 25 -14.78 -16.05 2.90
CA PRO A 25 -15.31 -16.18 1.54
C PRO A 25 -15.02 -14.96 0.65
N LEU A 26 -15.08 -13.75 1.21
CA LEU A 26 -14.78 -12.50 0.50
C LEU A 26 -13.31 -12.37 0.14
N TYR A 27 -12.40 -12.75 1.04
CA TYR A 27 -10.98 -12.80 0.69
C TYR A 27 -10.70 -13.86 -0.37
N LYS A 28 -11.36 -15.02 -0.31
CA LYS A 28 -11.22 -16.08 -1.30
C LYS A 28 -11.67 -15.63 -2.70
N SER A 29 -12.72 -14.82 -2.82
CA SER A 29 -13.23 -14.39 -4.14
C SER A 29 -12.29 -13.46 -4.90
N ILE A 30 -11.40 -12.74 -4.19
CA ILE A 30 -10.40 -11.85 -4.79
C ILE A 30 -8.99 -12.44 -4.77
N TRP A 31 -8.82 -13.66 -4.23
CA TRP A 31 -7.49 -14.26 -4.09
C TRP A 31 -6.94 -14.66 -5.45
N ILE A 32 -5.69 -14.31 -5.74
CA ILE A 32 -5.04 -14.75 -6.97
C ILE A 32 -4.62 -16.20 -6.75
N SER A 33 -5.24 -17.10 -7.49
CA SER A 33 -4.91 -18.52 -7.53
C SER A 33 -4.00 -18.82 -8.73
N LYS A 34 -3.26 -19.93 -8.67
CA LYS A 34 -2.46 -20.43 -9.80
C LYS A 34 -3.26 -20.61 -11.08
N THR A 35 -4.56 -20.89 -10.94
CA THR A 35 -5.50 -21.12 -12.05
C THR A 35 -6.05 -19.83 -12.67
N SER A 36 -5.86 -18.67 -12.02
CA SER A 36 -6.38 -17.40 -12.52
C SER A 36 -5.69 -16.89 -13.80
N GLY A 37 -4.52 -17.45 -14.14
CA GLY A 37 -3.70 -16.98 -15.27
C GLY A 37 -3.06 -15.59 -15.04
N VAL A 38 -3.27 -14.98 -13.87
CA VAL A 38 -2.73 -13.66 -13.53
C VAL A 38 -1.37 -13.83 -12.86
N ALA A 39 -0.33 -13.22 -13.45
CA ALA A 39 1.00 -13.14 -12.87
C ALA A 39 1.34 -11.70 -12.46
N ILE A 40 1.66 -11.48 -11.19
CA ILE A 40 2.10 -10.18 -10.67
C ILE A 40 3.49 -10.36 -10.08
N ASN A 41 4.46 -9.59 -10.59
CA ASN A 41 5.84 -9.66 -10.14
C ASN A 41 6.44 -11.08 -10.19
N GLY A 42 6.11 -11.85 -11.24
CA GLY A 42 6.54 -13.24 -11.41
C GLY A 42 5.83 -14.27 -10.52
N LYS A 43 4.89 -13.84 -9.67
CA LYS A 43 4.11 -14.72 -8.79
C LYS A 43 2.70 -14.95 -9.36
N THR A 44 2.25 -16.20 -9.28
CA THR A 44 0.94 -16.66 -9.78
C THR A 44 -0.06 -16.97 -8.68
N GLU A 45 0.30 -16.74 -7.41
CA GLU A 45 -0.59 -16.92 -6.28
C GLU A 45 -0.33 -15.93 -5.15
N GLY A 46 -1.38 -15.58 -4.40
CA GLY A 46 -1.29 -14.78 -3.19
C GLY A 46 -2.37 -13.70 -3.07
N SER A 47 -2.27 -12.92 -1.98
CA SER A 47 -3.11 -11.74 -1.79
C SER A 47 -2.74 -10.68 -2.83
N PRO A 48 -3.71 -10.13 -3.59
CA PRO A 48 -3.45 -9.03 -4.52
C PRO A 48 -2.70 -7.88 -3.86
N LEU A 49 -3.07 -7.50 -2.63
CA LEU A 49 -2.42 -6.41 -1.90
C LEU A 49 -0.92 -6.67 -1.71
N THR A 50 -0.54 -7.89 -1.32
CA THR A 50 0.87 -8.26 -1.14
C THR A 50 1.61 -8.22 -2.47
N LEU A 51 1.05 -8.82 -3.51
CA LEU A 51 1.70 -8.90 -4.82
C LEU A 51 1.89 -7.52 -5.45
N TYR A 52 0.87 -6.65 -5.39
CA TYR A 52 0.99 -5.27 -5.87
C TYR A 52 1.94 -4.44 -5.02
N SER A 53 1.95 -4.59 -3.70
CA SER A 53 2.89 -3.88 -2.81
C SER A 53 4.34 -4.28 -3.08
N GLU A 54 4.60 -5.57 -3.30
CA GLU A 54 5.92 -6.07 -3.69
C GLU A 54 6.33 -5.53 -5.07
N SER A 55 5.42 -5.54 -6.05
CA SER A 55 5.68 -4.99 -7.38
C SER A 55 5.98 -3.49 -7.33
N LEU A 56 5.22 -2.72 -6.54
CA LEU A 56 5.44 -1.29 -6.34
C LEU A 56 6.81 -1.04 -5.71
N SER A 57 7.14 -1.77 -4.63
CA SER A 57 8.43 -1.68 -3.96
C SER A 57 9.60 -1.94 -4.90
N ALA A 58 9.48 -2.96 -5.78
CA ALA A 58 10.51 -3.30 -6.75
C ALA A 58 10.67 -2.21 -7.83
N LYS A 59 9.57 -1.66 -8.34
CA LYS A 59 9.61 -0.55 -9.31
C LYS A 59 10.21 0.72 -8.71
N VAL A 60 9.86 1.04 -7.46
CA VAL A 60 10.46 2.15 -6.72
C VAL A 60 11.95 1.91 -6.52
N GLN A 61 12.37 0.70 -6.11
CA GLN A 61 13.78 0.35 -5.96
C GLN A 61 14.56 0.59 -7.27
N ALA A 62 14.06 0.09 -8.39
CA ALA A 62 14.71 0.29 -9.69
C ALA A 62 14.82 1.77 -10.08
N ALA A 63 13.79 2.58 -9.78
CA ALA A 63 13.79 4.01 -10.07
C ALA A 63 14.79 4.78 -9.18
N VAL A 64 14.85 4.47 -7.88
CA VAL A 64 15.80 5.12 -6.97
C VAL A 64 17.24 4.66 -7.22
N GLU A 65 17.44 3.41 -7.62
CA GLU A 65 18.77 2.90 -7.98
C GLU A 65 19.31 3.64 -9.21
N LYS A 66 18.50 3.80 -10.25
CA LYS A 66 18.86 4.59 -11.45
C LYS A 66 19.21 6.04 -11.11
N ARG A 67 18.53 6.64 -10.13
CA ARG A 67 18.70 8.06 -9.78
C ARG A 67 19.82 8.33 -8.78
N PHE A 68 20.04 7.42 -7.83
CA PHE A 68 20.90 7.64 -6.66
C PHE A 68 22.04 6.62 -6.54
N GLY A 69 22.25 5.78 -7.56
CA GLY A 69 23.40 4.87 -7.64
C GLY A 69 23.47 3.85 -6.50
N GLY A 70 22.31 3.36 -6.04
CA GLY A 70 22.22 2.34 -4.99
C GLY A 70 22.33 2.86 -3.54
N THR A 71 22.47 4.17 -3.32
CA THR A 71 22.51 4.75 -1.96
C THR A 71 21.15 4.76 -1.25
N VAL A 72 20.06 4.55 -1.99
CA VAL A 72 18.69 4.53 -1.49
C VAL A 72 18.11 3.13 -1.68
N VAL A 73 17.56 2.60 -0.58
CA VAL A 73 16.93 1.28 -0.55
C VAL A 73 15.45 1.43 -0.17
N SER A 74 14.58 0.78 -0.94
CA SER A 74 13.13 0.72 -0.76
C SER A 74 12.73 -0.61 -0.14
N ARG A 75 11.88 -0.56 0.88
CA ARG A 75 11.23 -1.72 1.50
C ARG A 75 9.76 -1.40 1.71
N HIS A 76 8.88 -2.34 1.36
CA HIS A 76 7.49 -2.27 1.79
C HIS A 76 7.33 -2.91 3.16
N ALA A 77 6.43 -2.35 3.98
CA ALA A 77 6.07 -2.90 5.28
C ALA A 77 4.57 -2.79 5.47
N MET A 78 3.97 -3.78 6.12
CA MET A 78 2.57 -3.76 6.50
C MET A 78 2.41 -3.26 7.94
N ARG A 79 1.25 -2.68 8.26
CA ARG A 79 0.94 -2.36 9.65
C ARG A 79 0.73 -3.62 10.50
N TYR A 80 0.18 -4.66 9.88
CA TYR A 80 -0.20 -5.93 10.50
C TYR A 80 0.29 -7.11 9.66
N GLY A 81 0.42 -8.29 10.27
CA GLY A 81 0.85 -9.53 9.62
C GLY A 81 2.36 -9.80 9.79
N GLU A 82 2.86 -10.76 9.02
CA GLU A 82 4.24 -11.27 9.15
C GLU A 82 5.30 -10.24 8.71
N LYS A 83 5.10 -9.60 7.55
CA LYS A 83 5.95 -8.52 7.03
C LYS A 83 5.56 -7.16 7.63
N ASN A 84 5.51 -7.06 8.95
CA ASN A 84 5.14 -5.83 9.63
C ASN A 84 6.28 -4.81 9.71
N ILE A 85 5.96 -3.58 10.13
CA ILE A 85 6.92 -2.48 10.29
C ILE A 85 8.11 -2.89 11.16
N ALA A 86 7.88 -3.54 12.30
CA ALA A 86 8.97 -3.90 13.21
C ALA A 86 9.93 -4.92 12.60
N SER A 87 9.40 -6.01 12.00
CA SER A 87 10.24 -7.02 11.36
C SER A 87 10.97 -6.47 10.13
N THR A 88 10.34 -5.57 9.39
CA THR A 88 10.97 -4.91 8.22
C THR A 88 12.11 -3.98 8.66
N LEU A 89 11.90 -3.17 9.69
CA LEU A 89 12.95 -2.29 10.22
C LEU A 89 14.11 -3.07 10.81
N GLU A 90 13.83 -4.18 11.51
CA GLU A 90 14.87 -5.07 12.02
C GLU A 90 15.70 -5.68 10.89
N ALA A 91 15.06 -6.21 9.85
CA ALA A 91 15.75 -6.70 8.67
C ALA A 91 16.59 -5.61 7.97
N LEU A 92 16.05 -4.40 7.85
CA LEU A 92 16.76 -3.25 7.25
C LEU A 92 18.02 -2.88 8.03
N HIS A 93 17.96 -2.85 9.37
CA HIS A 93 19.14 -2.56 10.21
C HIS A 93 20.17 -3.68 10.19
N ASN A 94 19.74 -4.94 10.09
CA ASN A 94 20.64 -6.08 9.94
C ASN A 94 21.37 -6.05 8.59
N GLU A 95 20.67 -5.64 7.52
CA GLU A 95 21.24 -5.54 6.17
C GLU A 95 22.08 -4.27 6.00
N PHE A 96 21.68 -3.15 6.61
CA PHE A 96 22.34 -1.85 6.50
C PHE A 96 22.60 -1.21 7.88
N PRO A 97 23.60 -1.70 8.64
CA PRO A 97 23.89 -1.18 9.98
C PRO A 97 24.28 0.31 10.03
N THR A 98 24.66 0.88 8.87
CA THR A 98 25.12 2.26 8.70
C THR A 98 24.02 3.21 8.21
N VAL A 99 22.76 2.77 8.17
CA VAL A 99 21.63 3.62 7.73
C VAL A 99 21.57 4.90 8.57
N ARG A 100 21.58 6.05 7.90
CA ARG A 100 21.57 7.36 8.57
C ARG A 100 20.25 8.11 8.46
N GLU A 101 19.48 7.85 7.41
CA GLU A 101 18.19 8.49 7.17
C GLU A 101 17.15 7.41 6.86
N LEU A 102 15.97 7.55 7.44
CA LEU A 102 14.80 6.71 7.19
C LEU A 102 13.66 7.59 6.73
N PHE A 103 13.17 7.32 5.51
CA PHE A 103 11.97 7.95 4.97
C PHE A 103 10.77 6.99 5.11
N VAL A 104 9.74 7.44 5.82
CA VAL A 104 8.49 6.72 5.98
C VAL A 104 7.43 7.35 5.08
N LEU A 105 7.04 6.62 4.04
CA LEU A 105 5.97 6.99 3.13
C LEU A 105 4.77 6.05 3.33
N PRO A 106 3.72 6.48 4.05
CA PRO A 106 2.44 5.78 4.03
C PRO A 106 1.93 5.66 2.60
N LEU A 107 1.34 4.52 2.22
CA LEU A 107 0.69 4.36 0.90
C LEU A 107 -0.74 4.93 0.88
N PHE A 108 -1.08 5.74 1.87
CA PHE A 108 -2.34 6.47 1.98
C PHE A 108 -2.06 7.95 1.61
N PRO A 109 -2.58 8.44 0.48
CA PRO A 109 -2.33 9.81 0.03
C PRO A 109 -2.88 10.86 1.00
N GLN A 110 -4.03 10.60 1.61
CA GLN A 110 -4.66 11.48 2.60
C GLN A 110 -4.29 11.04 4.03
N TYR A 111 -3.89 11.98 4.85
CA TYR A 111 -3.60 11.72 6.25
C TYR A 111 -4.87 11.39 7.05
N THR A 112 -4.78 10.37 7.90
CA THR A 112 -5.73 10.15 8.99
C THR A 112 -5.03 9.57 10.21
N SER A 113 -5.57 9.85 11.39
CA SER A 113 -5.07 9.32 12.66
C SER A 113 -5.20 7.80 12.75
N THR A 114 -6.17 7.20 12.06
CA THR A 114 -6.43 5.76 12.12
C THR A 114 -5.53 4.91 11.22
N THR A 115 -4.83 5.52 10.25
CA THR A 115 -3.93 4.80 9.33
C THR A 115 -2.51 5.39 9.38
N SER A 116 -2.29 6.59 8.85
CA SER A 116 -0.96 7.20 8.74
C SER A 116 -0.32 7.44 10.11
N ALA A 117 -1.08 7.96 11.09
CA ALA A 117 -0.53 8.13 12.44
C ALA A 117 -0.20 6.78 13.11
N SER A 118 -1.04 5.76 12.90
CA SER A 118 -0.76 4.41 13.42
C SER A 118 0.53 3.79 12.86
N ILE A 119 0.92 4.15 11.62
CA ILE A 119 2.21 3.78 11.04
C ILE A 119 3.35 4.48 11.80
N TYR A 120 3.21 5.78 12.05
CA TYR A 120 4.23 6.55 12.76
C TYR A 120 4.43 6.05 14.19
N ASP A 121 3.34 5.74 14.88
CA ASP A 121 3.37 5.17 16.24
C ASP A 121 4.20 3.88 16.27
N GLU A 122 4.02 2.99 15.28
CA GLU A 122 4.76 1.72 15.23
C GLU A 122 6.24 1.93 14.91
N VAL A 123 6.56 2.87 14.01
CA VAL A 123 7.95 3.23 13.70
C VAL A 123 8.64 3.83 14.92
N PHE A 124 8.01 4.80 15.59
CA PHE A 124 8.59 5.44 16.77
C PHE A 124 8.71 4.47 17.94
N LYS A 125 7.69 3.62 18.16
CA LYS A 125 7.75 2.54 19.16
C LYS A 125 8.93 1.60 18.92
N PHE A 126 9.24 1.27 17.66
CA PHE A 126 10.41 0.45 17.34
C PHE A 126 11.72 1.11 17.79
N TYR A 127 11.86 2.43 17.58
CA TYR A 127 13.08 3.18 17.94
C TYR A 127 13.15 3.64 19.40
N MET A 128 12.03 3.71 20.12
CA MET A 128 12.01 3.98 21.56
C MET A 128 12.64 2.86 22.40
N ASN A 129 12.93 1.69 21.81
CA ASN A 129 13.61 0.60 22.51
C ASN A 129 15.06 1.01 22.85
N ALA A 130 15.35 1.18 24.15
CA ALA A 130 16.65 1.58 24.67
C ALA A 130 17.83 0.66 24.28
N LYS A 131 17.56 -0.58 23.83
CA LYS A 131 18.60 -1.47 23.29
C LYS A 131 19.13 -1.01 21.92
N ARG A 132 18.38 -0.16 21.20
CA ARG A 132 18.77 0.39 19.90
C ARG A 132 19.55 1.67 20.10
N ARG A 133 20.86 1.60 19.86
CA ARG A 133 21.78 2.73 20.06
C ARG A 133 22.01 3.56 18.81
N CYS A 134 21.71 3.01 17.63
CA CYS A 134 21.77 3.71 16.36
C CYS A 134 20.35 4.00 15.90
N ILE A 135 19.95 5.27 15.94
CA ILE A 135 18.65 5.74 15.46
C ILE A 135 18.93 6.66 14.26
N PRO A 136 18.42 6.32 13.06
CA PRO A 136 18.59 7.19 11.89
C PRO A 136 17.74 8.46 12.05
N GLY A 137 18.06 9.51 11.30
CA GLY A 137 17.15 10.63 11.09
C GLY A 137 15.85 10.13 10.46
N VAL A 138 14.74 10.23 11.19
CA VAL A 138 13.43 9.75 10.71
C VAL A 138 12.65 10.91 10.10
N ARG A 139 12.24 10.74 8.84
CA ARG A 139 11.38 11.67 8.12
C ARG A 139 10.10 10.98 7.70
N THR A 140 8.95 11.54 8.05
CA THR A 140 7.64 11.01 7.66
C THR A 140 7.01 11.92 6.62
N ILE A 141 6.39 11.33 5.60
CA ILE A 141 5.59 12.07 4.62
C ILE A 141 4.14 12.04 5.11
N ARG A 142 3.61 13.21 5.50
CA ARG A 142 2.30 13.33 6.14
C ARG A 142 1.16 12.92 5.20
N ASP A 143 1.13 13.52 4.03
CA ASP A 143 0.15 13.33 2.96
C ASP A 143 0.75 13.79 1.62
N TYR A 144 0.18 13.34 0.52
CA TYR A 144 0.61 13.67 -0.85
C TYR A 144 -0.56 13.66 -1.83
N ALA A 145 -1.80 13.76 -1.35
CA ALA A 145 -3.00 13.73 -2.18
C ALA A 145 -3.06 14.87 -3.21
N GLU A 146 -2.48 16.03 -2.87
CA GLU A 146 -2.43 17.21 -3.74
C GLU A 146 -1.15 17.28 -4.59
N HIS A 147 -0.28 16.27 -4.48
CA HIS A 147 0.97 16.27 -5.24
C HIS A 147 0.68 16.18 -6.75
N PRO A 148 1.19 17.11 -7.59
CA PRO A 148 0.85 17.16 -9.02
C PRO A 148 1.05 15.83 -9.75
N LEU A 149 2.19 15.15 -9.51
CA LEU A 149 2.46 13.84 -10.12
C LEU A 149 1.51 12.72 -9.65
N TYR A 150 0.96 12.82 -8.43
CA TYR A 150 -0.02 11.86 -7.94
C TYR A 150 -1.37 12.06 -8.64
N ILE A 151 -1.81 13.32 -8.77
CA ILE A 151 -3.03 13.70 -9.49
C ILE A 151 -2.91 13.29 -10.97
N GLU A 152 -1.77 13.55 -11.61
CA GLU A 152 -1.51 13.16 -12.99
C GLU A 152 -1.55 11.63 -13.19
N ALA A 153 -0.95 10.87 -12.28
CA ALA A 153 -0.99 9.41 -12.32
C ALA A 153 -2.41 8.86 -12.15
N LEU A 154 -3.22 9.45 -11.27
CA LEU A 154 -4.64 9.11 -11.12
C LEU A 154 -5.43 9.41 -12.38
N GLY A 155 -5.26 10.63 -12.94
CA GLY A 155 -5.92 11.03 -14.18
C GLY A 155 -5.57 10.10 -15.34
N SER A 156 -4.29 9.77 -15.50
CA SER A 156 -3.82 8.83 -16.52
C SER A 156 -4.42 7.42 -16.34
N SER A 157 -4.49 6.93 -15.10
CA SER A 157 -5.10 5.63 -14.80
C SER A 157 -6.59 5.61 -15.15
N LEU A 158 -7.32 6.67 -14.81
CA LEU A 158 -8.73 6.83 -15.13
C LEU A 158 -8.97 6.87 -16.64
N LEU A 159 -8.23 7.70 -17.38
CA LEU A 159 -8.34 7.81 -18.83
C LEU A 159 -8.05 6.48 -19.53
N ASN A 160 -7.03 5.75 -19.07
CA ASN A 160 -6.73 4.41 -19.59
C ASN A 160 -7.87 3.42 -19.34
N SER A 161 -8.50 3.47 -18.16
CA SER A 161 -9.65 2.62 -17.83
C SER A 161 -10.86 2.93 -18.70
N ILE A 162 -11.17 4.22 -18.91
CA ILE A 162 -12.25 4.66 -19.79
C ILE A 162 -12.00 4.20 -21.23
N LYS A 163 -10.79 4.44 -21.75
CA LYS A 163 -10.40 4.02 -23.09
C LYS A 163 -10.61 2.52 -23.28
N ALA A 164 -10.14 1.70 -22.33
CA ALA A 164 -10.32 0.25 -22.38
C ALA A 164 -11.80 -0.15 -22.37
N HIS A 165 -12.64 0.52 -21.57
CA HIS A 165 -14.08 0.28 -21.52
C HIS A 165 -14.79 0.60 -22.84
N VAL A 166 -14.49 1.76 -23.44
CA VAL A 166 -15.12 2.21 -24.70
C VAL A 166 -14.69 1.31 -25.86
N SER A 167 -13.40 1.00 -25.97
CA SER A 167 -12.89 0.12 -27.02
C SER A 167 -13.47 -1.30 -26.94
N ALA A 168 -13.68 -1.85 -25.73
CA ALA A 168 -14.27 -3.17 -25.56
C ALA A 168 -15.75 -3.25 -25.96
N LYS A 169 -16.48 -2.12 -25.95
CA LYS A 169 -17.90 -2.05 -26.36
C LYS A 169 -18.11 -1.80 -27.86
N GLY A 170 -17.04 -1.84 -28.67
CA GLY A 170 -17.15 -1.74 -30.13
C GLY A 170 -17.54 -0.36 -30.65
N GLY A 171 -17.31 0.70 -29.86
CA GLY A 171 -17.50 2.06 -30.33
C GLY A 171 -16.40 2.44 -31.32
N ASP A 172 -16.75 2.53 -32.61
CA ASP A 172 -15.89 3.09 -33.68
C ASP A 172 -15.63 4.60 -33.51
N LYS A 173 -16.30 5.24 -32.55
CA LYS A 173 -16.05 6.62 -32.13
C LYS A 173 -14.75 6.72 -31.34
N GLU A 174 -13.95 7.74 -31.62
CA GLU A 174 -12.82 8.12 -30.78
C GLU A 174 -13.29 8.25 -29.32
N TRP A 175 -12.64 7.54 -28.40
CA TRP A 175 -13.08 7.45 -26.99
C TRP A 175 -13.25 8.82 -26.32
N ARG A 176 -12.54 9.85 -26.80
CA ARG A 176 -12.71 11.25 -26.37
C ARG A 176 -14.09 11.81 -26.73
N SER A 177 -14.56 11.56 -27.95
CA SER A 177 -15.90 11.97 -28.38
C SER A 177 -17.00 11.22 -27.63
N ALA A 178 -16.82 9.91 -27.41
CA ALA A 178 -17.76 9.13 -26.61
C ALA A 178 -17.84 9.60 -25.14
N LEU A 179 -16.71 10.08 -24.59
CA LEU A 179 -16.64 10.60 -23.22
C LEU A 179 -17.25 12.01 -23.12
N ALA A 180 -16.99 12.88 -24.10
CA ALA A 180 -17.61 14.21 -24.18
C ALA A 180 -19.14 14.14 -24.30
N ASP A 181 -19.66 13.15 -25.05
CA ASP A 181 -21.11 12.90 -25.18
C ASP A 181 -21.75 12.47 -23.85
N GLN A 182 -21.01 11.76 -22.98
CA GLN A 182 -21.52 11.22 -21.71
C GLN A 182 -21.29 12.12 -20.50
N LEU A 183 -20.24 12.95 -20.53
CA LEU A 183 -19.81 13.80 -19.43
C LEU A 183 -19.44 15.20 -19.94
N PRO A 184 -20.43 15.99 -20.40
CA PRO A 184 -20.19 17.30 -21.04
C PRO A 184 -19.54 18.33 -20.11
N GLU A 185 -19.65 18.14 -18.78
CA GLU A 185 -19.07 19.01 -17.75
C GLU A 185 -17.58 18.74 -17.49
N ILE A 186 -17.03 17.63 -18.00
CA ILE A 186 -15.62 17.29 -17.83
C ILE A 186 -14.88 17.82 -19.07
N GLY A 187 -14.15 18.93 -18.91
CA GLY A 187 -13.30 19.47 -19.97
C GLY A 187 -12.16 18.51 -20.31
N ILE A 188 -12.32 17.75 -21.40
CA ILE A 188 -11.34 16.80 -21.97
C ILE A 188 -10.78 17.37 -23.27
#